data_AF-A0A934UJ48-F1
#
_entry.id   AF-A0A934UJ48-F1
#
_cell.length_a   1.000
_cell.length_b   1.000
_cell.length_c   1.000
_cell.angle_alpha   90.00
_cell.angle_beta   90.00
_cell.angle_gamma   90.00
#
_symmetry.space_group_name_H-M   'P 1'
#
loop_
_entity.id
_entity.type
_entity.pdbx_description
1 polymer ?
#
loop_
_entity_poly.entity_id
_entity_poly.type
_entity_poly.pdbx_seq_one_letter_code
_entity_poly.pdbx_strand_id
1 'polypeptide(L)' 'MDQIRALEILEDIASGCSPTTGELVRNDSVLNERDVIRALQIAIDTLKVGNQNQFLPTITIDETE' A
#
# COMPACT_ATOMS: atom_id res chain seq x y z
N MET A 1 5.41 12.61 9.85
CA MET A 1 4.57 11.77 8.96
C MET A 1 4.70 10.34 9.46
N ASP A 2 3.59 9.70 9.76
CA ASP A 2 3.55 8.31 10.23
C ASP A 2 3.37 7.32 9.06
N GLN A 3 3.57 6.04 9.34
CA GLN A 3 3.55 4.98 8.34
C GLN A 3 2.17 4.76 7.70
N ILE A 4 1.08 5.00 8.46
CA ILE A 4 -0.29 4.88 7.93
C ILE A 4 -0.50 5.96 6.88
N ARG A 5 -0.16 7.21 7.22
CA ARG A 5 -0.27 8.32 6.28
C ARG A 5 0.61 8.15 5.04
N ALA A 6 1.79 7.53 5.18
CA ALA A 6 2.65 7.22 4.04
C ALA A 6 2.02 6.17 3.11
N LEU A 7 1.36 5.17 3.67
CA LEU A 7 0.66 4.13 2.90
C LEU A 7 -0.51 4.73 2.10
N GLU A 8 -1.33 5.56 2.75
CA GLU A 8 -2.46 6.24 2.09
C GLU A 8 -1.99 7.07 0.88
N ILE A 9 -0.91 7.84 1.04
CA ILE A 9 -0.35 8.63 -0.06
C ILE A 9 0.12 7.74 -1.21
N LEU A 10 0.79 6.62 -0.92
CA LEU A 10 1.25 5.69 -1.95
C LEU A 10 0.07 5.03 -2.68
N GLU A 11 -1.01 4.69 -1.97
CA GLU A 11 -2.22 4.13 -2.53
C GLU A 11 -2.94 5.12 -3.47
N ASP A 12 -3.05 6.39 -3.05
CA ASP A 12 -3.62 7.46 -3.88
C ASP A 12 -2.82 7.59 -5.18
N ILE A 13 -1.49 7.66 -5.10
CA ILE A 13 -0.63 7.78 -6.29
C ILE A 13 -0.73 6.54 -7.18
N ALA A 14 -0.74 5.33 -6.62
CA ALA A 14 -0.86 4.09 -7.37
C ALA A 14 -2.23 3.95 -8.06
N SER A 15 -3.27 4.61 -7.54
CA SER A 15 -4.58 4.72 -8.18
C SER A 15 -4.65 5.77 -9.28
N GLY A 16 -3.56 6.52 -9.49
CA GLY A 16 -3.49 7.63 -10.43
C GLY A 16 -4.11 8.92 -9.90
N CYS A 17 -4.22 9.09 -8.58
CA CYS A 17 -4.81 10.26 -7.93
C CYS A 17 -3.75 11.08 -7.19
N SER A 18 -3.93 12.40 -7.18
CA SER A 18 -3.16 13.32 -6.37
C SER A 18 -3.51 13.12 -4.88
N PRO A 19 -2.54 12.83 -4.01
CA PRO A 19 -2.78 12.62 -2.58
C PRO A 19 -3.17 13.89 -1.81
N THR A 20 -3.06 15.07 -2.44
CA THR A 20 -3.38 16.36 -1.83
C THR A 20 -4.70 16.94 -2.33
N THR A 21 -5.08 16.66 -3.57
CA THR A 21 -6.28 17.23 -4.21
C THR A 21 -7.34 16.18 -4.55
N GLY A 22 -6.98 14.89 -4.61
CA GLY A 22 -7.86 13.82 -5.08
C GLY A 22 -8.12 13.84 -6.59
N GLU A 23 -7.50 14.76 -7.33
CA GLU A 23 -7.64 14.85 -8.78
C GLU A 23 -6.84 13.76 -9.49
N LEU A 24 -7.32 13.33 -10.65
CA LEU A 24 -6.58 12.40 -11.50
C LEU A 24 -5.26 13.04 -11.94
N VAL A 25 -4.17 12.31 -11.73
CA VAL A 25 -2.86 12.64 -12.28
C VAL A 25 -2.95 12.58 -13.80
N ARG A 26 -2.31 13.55 -14.47
CA ARG A 26 -2.34 13.63 -15.93
C ARG A 26 -1.67 12.41 -16.55
N ASN A 27 -2.23 11.89 -17.64
CA ASN A 27 -1.76 10.66 -18.31
C ASN A 27 -0.31 10.77 -18.84
N ASP A 28 0.20 11.97 -19.07
CA ASP A 28 1.57 12.25 -19.50
C ASP A 28 2.58 12.31 -18.34
N SER A 29 2.10 12.23 -17.10
CA SER A 29 2.95 12.17 -15.92
C SER A 29 3.64 10.82 -15.79
N VAL A 30 4.91 10.85 -15.36
CA VAL A 30 5.69 9.66 -15.01
C VAL A 30 4.98 8.76 -13.99
N LEU A 31 4.15 9.34 -13.11
CA LEU A 31 3.39 8.59 -12.11
C LEU A 31 2.31 7.68 -12.71
N ASN A 32 1.88 7.95 -13.95
CA ASN A 32 0.93 7.13 -14.68
C ASN A 32 1.61 6.13 -15.63
N GLU A 33 2.94 6.10 -15.68
CA GLU A 33 3.65 5.06 -16.42
C GLU A 33 3.40 3.70 -15.77
N ARG A 34 3.13 2.68 -16.61
CA ARG A 34 2.77 1.34 -16.14
C ARG A 34 3.81 0.74 -15.20
N ASP A 35 5.09 0.96 -15.50
CA ASP A 35 6.19 0.42 -14.70
C ASP A 35 6.27 1.12 -13.33
N VAL A 36 5.97 2.43 -13.28
CA VAL A 36 5.93 3.22 -12.04
C VAL A 36 4.74 2.80 -11.17
N ILE A 37 3.54 2.67 -11.76
CA ILE A 37 2.36 2.15 -11.05
C ILE A 37 2.65 0.75 -10.47
N ARG A 38 3.31 -0.13 -11.25
CA ARG A 38 3.64 -1.48 -10.80
C ARG A 38 4.69 -1.48 -9.69
N ALA A 39 5.70 -0.62 -9.77
CA ALA A 39 6.68 -0.45 -8.71
C ALA A 39 6.03 0.06 -7.41
N LEU A 40 5.10 1.01 -7.51
CA LEU A 40 4.34 1.52 -6.36
C LEU A 40 3.48 0.42 -5.71
N GLN A 41 2.78 -0.39 -6.51
CA GLN A 41 2.00 -1.52 -6.01
C GLN A 41 2.86 -2.52 -5.22
N ILE A 42 4.02 -2.90 -5.78
CA ILE A 42 4.95 -3.80 -5.09
C ILE A 42 5.46 -3.20 -3.77
N ALA A 43 5.76 -1.89 -3.75
CA ALA A 43 6.18 -1.20 -2.54
C ALA A 43 5.07 -1.21 -1.47
N ILE A 44 3.83 -0.91 -1.85
CA ILE A 44 2.66 -0.94 -0.95
C ILE A 44 2.49 -2.35 -0.37
N ASP A 45 2.52 -3.38 -1.20
CA ASP A 45 2.36 -4.77 -0.77
C ASP A 45 3.47 -5.17 0.21
N THR A 46 4.72 -4.81 -0.08
CA THR A 46 5.87 -5.08 0.80
C THR A 46 5.71 -4.40 2.15
N LEU A 47 5.29 -3.13 2.17
CA LEU A 47 5.08 -2.37 3.39
C LEU A 47 3.90 -2.92 4.21
N LYS A 48 2.83 -3.40 3.56
CA LYS A 48 1.69 -4.04 4.22
C LYS A 48 2.09 -5.37 4.87
N VAL A 49 2.88 -6.21 4.19
CA VAL A 49 3.36 -7.49 4.74
C VAL A 49 4.23 -7.28 5.97
N GLY A 50 5.13 -6.29 5.95
CA GLY A 50 5.92 -5.92 7.13
C GLY A 50 5.07 -5.49 8.33
N ASN A 51 3.86 -4.97 8.08
CA ASN A 51 2.92 -4.52 9.10
C ASN A 51 2.01 -5.64 9.64
N GLN A 52 1.69 -6.66 8.82
CA GLN A 52 0.87 -7.80 9.24
C GLN A 52 1.60 -8.79 10.15
N ASN A 53 2.93 -8.73 10.21
CA ASN A 53 3.74 -9.57 11.10
C ASN A 53 3.57 -9.23 12.61
N GLN A 54 2.75 -8.24 12.96
CA GLN A 54 2.37 -7.93 14.35
C GLN A 54 0.98 -8.45 14.78
N PHE A 55 0.20 -9.06 13.87
CA PHE A 55 -1.22 -9.34 14.14
C PHE A 55 -1.68 -10.79 13.84
N LEU A 56 -0.79 -11.77 13.92
CA LEU A 56 -1.24 -13.17 14.04
C LEU A 56 -1.38 -13.50 15.53
N PRO A 57 -2.60 -13.52 16.13
CA PRO A 57 -2.75 -14.19 17.40
C PRO A 57 -2.38 -15.65 17.19
N THR A 58 -1.41 -16.15 17.97
CA THR A 58 -1.07 -17.56 18.01
C THR A 58 -2.35 -18.33 18.35
N ILE A 59 -2.99 -18.95 17.35
CA ILE A 59 -4.09 -19.87 17.59
C ILE A 59 -3.45 -21.13 18.17
N THR A 60 -3.47 -21.23 19.51
CA THR A 60 -3.17 -22.49 20.18
C THR A 60 -4.36 -23.41 19.93
N ILE A 61 -4.20 -24.35 19.00
CA ILE A 61 -5.14 -25.45 18.85
C ILE A 61 -4.83 -26.41 19.99
N ASP A 62 -5.62 -26.37 21.04
CA ASP A 62 -5.60 -27.41 22.07
C ASP A 62 -6.28 -28.64 21.44
N GLU A 63 -5.50 -29.67 21.14
CA GLU A 63 -6.04 -30.98 20.76
C GLU A 63 -6.74 -31.57 21.99
N THR A 64 -8.04 -31.32 22.12
CA THR A 64 -8.87 -32.02 23.10
C THR A 64 -9.13 -33.45 22.61
N GLU A 65 -8.68 -34.42 23.41
CA GLU A 65 -8.88 -35.87 23.29
C GLU A 65 -10.35 -36.29 23.15
#